data_AF-A0A1W9TVE4-F1
#
_entry.id   AF-A0A1W9TVE4-F1
#
_cell.length_a   1.000
_cell.length_b   1.000
_cell.length_c   1.000
_cell.angle_alpha   90.00
_cell.angle_beta   90.00
_cell.angle_gamma   90.00
#
_symmetry.space_group_name_H-M   'P 1'
#
loop_
_entity.id
_entity.type
_entity.pdbx_description
1 polymer ?
#
loop_
_entity_poly.entity_id
_entity_poly.type
_entity_poly.pdbx_seq_one_letter_code
_entity_poly.pdbx_strand_id
1 'polypeptide(L)'
;MINRRIELMSDKAMDVIDDMGFFKVVEGKKVIPSKYFGYMASFGPSVIQSSLMQTLNAYNKESTKEGQERKKILTFMGKVMDESGCFSEQQNNQSDNENEDNNKNKQYAEMLITYVRNKVGTASTPAITRIFIRKLVLDYATACKNIMQTYPKEKTSTEVQQ
;
A
#
# COMPACT_ATOMS: atom_id res chain seq x y z
N MET A 1 5.92 -22.45 -3.65
CA MET A 1 6.33 -21.58 -2.52
C MET A 1 5.90 -20.12 -2.65
N ILE A 2 5.87 -19.51 -3.85
CA ILE A 2 5.47 -18.09 -4.00
C ILE A 2 4.03 -17.83 -3.51
N ASN A 3 3.09 -18.75 -3.77
CA ASN A 3 1.69 -18.60 -3.38
C ASN A 3 1.50 -18.50 -1.87
N ARG A 4 2.16 -19.36 -1.08
CA ARG A 4 2.05 -19.36 0.40
C ARG A 4 2.43 -18.02 1.03
N ARG A 5 3.41 -17.31 0.46
CA ARG A 5 3.82 -16.00 1.00
C ARG A 5 2.77 -14.92 0.71
N ILE A 6 2.23 -14.88 -0.52
CA ILE A 6 1.18 -13.92 -0.89
C ILE A 6 -0.10 -14.20 -0.11
N GLU A 7 -0.43 -15.47 0.13
CA GLU A 7 -1.56 -15.88 0.98
C GLU A 7 -1.46 -15.29 2.40
N LEU A 8 -0.32 -15.43 3.07
CA LEU A 8 -0.10 -14.84 4.40
C LEU A 8 -0.21 -13.30 4.38
N MET A 9 0.29 -12.66 3.32
CA MET A 9 0.15 -11.21 3.15
C MET A 9 -1.31 -10.81 2.89
N SER A 10 -2.08 -11.66 2.20
CA SER A 10 -3.49 -11.47 1.92
C SER A 10 -4.33 -11.57 3.20
N ASP A 11 -4.01 -12.51 4.10
CA ASP A 11 -4.67 -12.61 5.41
C ASP A 11 -4.52 -11.28 6.17
N LYS A 12 -3.31 -10.72 6.24
CA LYS A 12 -3.06 -9.40 6.84
C LYS A 12 -3.74 -8.26 6.10
N ALA A 13 -3.75 -8.30 4.77
CA ALA A 13 -4.46 -7.29 3.99
C ALA A 13 -5.98 -7.31 4.23
N MET A 14 -6.56 -8.48 4.50
CA MET A 14 -7.97 -8.63 4.87
C MET A 14 -8.26 -8.01 6.24
N ASP A 15 -7.40 -8.25 7.23
CA ASP A 15 -7.53 -7.64 8.56
C ASP A 15 -7.46 -6.11 8.48
N VAL A 16 -6.54 -5.58 7.65
CA VAL A 16 -6.27 -4.15 7.56
C VAL A 16 -7.32 -3.36 6.76
N ILE A 17 -7.87 -3.92 5.69
CA ILE A 17 -8.65 -3.14 4.71
C ILE A 17 -9.90 -2.51 5.33
N ASP A 18 -10.51 -3.20 6.29
CA ASP A 18 -11.72 -2.78 7.00
C ASP A 18 -11.50 -1.53 7.86
N ASP A 19 -10.34 -1.41 8.49
CA ASP A 19 -9.96 -0.25 9.32
C ASP A 19 -9.58 0.98 8.48
N MET A 20 -9.18 0.77 7.23
CA MET A 20 -8.59 1.80 6.40
C MET A 20 -9.61 2.76 5.78
N GLY A 21 -10.91 2.53 5.99
CA GLY A 21 -11.98 3.39 5.48
C GLY A 21 -11.99 3.49 3.95
N PHE A 22 -11.62 2.42 3.24
CA PHE A 22 -11.70 2.38 1.77
C PHE A 22 -13.13 2.36 1.25
N PHE A 23 -14.08 2.04 2.12
CA PHE A 23 -15.41 1.68 1.72
C PHE A 23 -16.37 2.87 1.68
N LYS A 24 -17.32 2.79 0.77
CA LYS A 24 -18.55 3.56 0.79
C LYS A 24 -19.73 2.60 0.89
N VAL A 25 -20.87 3.11 1.37
CA VAL A 25 -22.13 2.38 1.31
C VAL A 25 -22.90 2.85 0.09
N VAL A 26 -23.17 1.94 -0.84
CA VAL A 26 -24.01 2.17 -2.03
C VAL A 26 -25.09 1.10 -2.03
N GLU A 27 -26.36 1.51 -2.03
CA GLU A 27 -27.51 0.58 -1.98
C GLU A 27 -27.44 -0.42 -0.81
N GLY A 28 -26.99 0.04 0.36
CA GLY A 28 -26.81 -0.81 1.55
C GLY A 28 -25.64 -1.79 1.49
N LYS A 29 -24.83 -1.77 0.42
CA LYS A 29 -23.65 -2.62 0.27
C LYS A 29 -22.36 -1.83 0.48
N LYS A 30 -21.41 -2.46 1.17
CA LYS A 30 -20.05 -1.98 1.35
C LYS A 30 -19.28 -2.16 0.04
N VAL A 31 -18.90 -1.07 -0.62
CA VAL A 31 -18.22 -1.07 -1.93
C VAL A 31 -16.92 -0.29 -1.89
N ILE A 32 -15.94 -0.70 -2.69
CA ILE A 32 -14.68 0.05 -2.86
C ILE A 32 -14.82 0.99 -4.07
N PRO A 33 -14.52 2.30 -3.92
CA PRO A 33 -14.50 3.23 -5.04
C PRO A 33 -13.57 2.79 -6.18
N SER A 34 -14.07 2.85 -7.42
CA SER A 34 -13.41 2.34 -8.62
C SER A 34 -11.97 2.87 -8.82
N LYS A 35 -11.71 4.12 -8.45
CA LYS A 35 -10.40 4.76 -8.52
C LYS A 35 -9.30 4.04 -7.75
N TYR A 36 -9.60 3.43 -6.60
CA TYR A 36 -8.59 2.73 -5.82
C TYR A 36 -8.12 1.45 -6.55
N PHE A 37 -9.01 0.80 -7.30
CA PHE A 37 -8.61 -0.28 -8.22
C PHE A 37 -7.68 0.23 -9.33
N GLY A 38 -7.95 1.42 -9.88
CA GLY A 38 -7.09 2.05 -10.87
C GLY A 38 -5.69 2.37 -10.33
N TYR A 39 -5.61 2.95 -9.13
CA TYR A 39 -4.32 3.21 -8.47
C TYR A 39 -3.57 1.92 -8.17
N MET A 40 -4.24 0.92 -7.60
CA MET A 40 -3.58 -0.36 -7.30
C MET A 40 -3.14 -1.12 -8.57
N ALA A 41 -3.95 -1.08 -9.63
CA ALA A 41 -3.63 -1.72 -10.91
C ALA A 41 -2.43 -1.05 -11.62
N SER A 42 -2.29 0.27 -11.48
CA SER A 42 -1.19 1.03 -12.09
C SER A 42 0.11 0.99 -11.29
N PHE A 43 0.08 0.66 -10.00
CA PHE A 43 1.25 0.65 -9.12
C PHE A 43 2.39 -0.25 -9.67
N GLY A 44 2.09 -1.51 -10.02
CA GLY A 44 3.08 -2.45 -10.56
C GLY A 44 3.77 -1.94 -11.84
N PRO A 45 3.00 -1.56 -12.88
CA PRO A 45 3.54 -0.90 -14.08
C PRO A 45 4.40 0.34 -13.76
N SER A 46 3.97 1.20 -12.84
CA SER A 46 4.76 2.37 -12.42
C SER A 46 6.10 2.00 -11.81
N VAL A 47 6.16 0.97 -10.96
CA VAL A 47 7.42 0.46 -10.39
C VAL A 47 8.37 -0.06 -11.47
N ILE A 48 7.83 -0.65 -12.55
CA ILE A 48 8.62 -1.12 -13.69
C ILE A 48 9.16 0.05 -14.50
N GLN A 49 8.33 1.03 -14.83
CA GLN A 49 8.68 2.14 -15.72
C GLN A 49 9.54 3.22 -15.05
N SER A 50 9.26 3.54 -13.79
CA SER A 50 9.86 4.68 -13.10
C SER A 50 10.73 4.28 -11.91
N SER A 51 10.96 2.98 -11.67
CA SER A 51 11.58 2.45 -10.44
C SER A 51 10.69 2.54 -9.19
N LEU A 52 11.04 1.74 -8.18
CA LEU A 52 10.33 1.66 -6.92
C LEU A 52 10.30 3.01 -6.19
N MET A 53 11.45 3.67 -6.02
CA MET A 53 11.52 4.86 -5.18
C MET A 53 10.79 6.06 -5.79
N GLN A 54 10.89 6.28 -7.11
CA GLN A 54 10.15 7.35 -7.75
C GLN A 54 8.64 7.10 -7.69
N THR A 55 8.20 5.84 -7.83
CA THR A 55 6.79 5.47 -7.71
C THR A 55 6.25 5.77 -6.32
N LEU A 56 6.97 5.35 -5.26
CA LEU A 56 6.57 5.62 -3.88
C LEU A 56 6.49 7.13 -3.60
N ASN A 57 7.49 7.90 -4.03
CA ASN A 57 7.46 9.37 -3.87
C ASN A 57 6.30 10.02 -4.64
N ALA A 58 5.97 9.50 -5.84
CA ALA A 58 4.85 10.00 -6.64
C ALA A 58 3.50 9.72 -5.97
N TYR A 59 3.35 8.56 -5.33
CA TYR A 59 2.15 8.18 -4.61
C TYR A 59 2.01 8.86 -3.25
N ASN A 60 3.09 9.36 -2.65
CA ASN A 60 3.08 10.02 -1.34
C ASN A 60 2.79 11.54 -1.38
N LYS A 61 2.51 12.11 -2.56
CA LYS A 61 2.24 13.56 -2.69
C LYS A 61 0.90 13.91 -2.01
N GLU A 62 0.87 14.90 -1.13
CA GLU A 62 -0.37 15.34 -0.46
C GLU A 62 -1.03 16.59 -1.08
N SER A 63 -0.40 17.21 -2.09
CA SER A 63 -0.82 18.51 -2.63
C SER A 63 -2.13 18.48 -3.42
N THR A 64 -2.65 17.31 -3.76
CA THR A 64 -3.91 17.15 -4.49
C THR A 64 -4.77 16.05 -3.87
N LYS A 65 -6.08 16.08 -4.12
CA LYS A 65 -7.01 15.03 -3.70
C LYS A 65 -6.59 13.66 -4.24
N GLU A 66 -6.18 13.58 -5.51
CA GLU A 66 -5.64 12.34 -6.08
C GLU A 66 -4.38 11.88 -5.37
N GLY A 67 -3.49 12.82 -5.01
CA GLY A 67 -2.28 12.54 -4.24
C GLY A 67 -2.61 11.90 -2.89
N GLN A 68 -3.55 12.48 -2.15
CA GLN A 68 -4.03 11.92 -0.88
C GLN A 68 -4.63 10.52 -1.05
N GLU A 69 -5.37 10.29 -2.14
CA GLU A 69 -5.97 8.99 -2.44
C GLU A 69 -4.93 7.93 -2.87
N ARG A 70 -3.89 8.32 -3.60
CA ARG A 70 -2.73 7.46 -3.88
C ARG A 70 -1.90 7.19 -2.63
N LYS A 71 -1.74 8.18 -1.75
CA LYS A 71 -1.05 8.00 -0.47
C LYS A 71 -1.76 6.99 0.40
N LYS A 72 -3.10 6.97 0.36
CA LYS A 72 -3.90 5.95 1.05
C LYS A 72 -3.57 4.52 0.59
N ILE A 73 -3.23 4.31 -0.68
CA ILE A 73 -2.74 3.01 -1.18
C ILE A 73 -1.39 2.64 -0.54
N LEU A 74 -0.47 3.60 -0.43
CA LEU A 74 0.81 3.36 0.25
C LEU A 74 0.64 3.09 1.74
N THR A 75 -0.25 3.84 2.41
CA THR A 75 -0.57 3.60 3.81
C THR A 75 -1.12 2.19 4.00
N PHE A 76 -2.03 1.74 3.12
CA PHE A 76 -2.57 0.39 3.18
C PHE A 76 -1.45 -0.66 3.07
N MET A 77 -0.62 -0.55 2.03
CA MET A 77 0.53 -1.45 1.85
C MET A 77 1.48 -1.41 3.04
N GLY A 78 1.79 -0.22 3.56
CA GLY A 78 2.65 -0.03 4.73
C GLY A 78 2.09 -0.70 5.98
N LYS A 79 0.81 -0.51 6.28
CA LYS A 79 0.17 -1.16 7.44
C LYS A 79 0.18 -2.69 7.31
N VAL A 80 -0.09 -3.23 6.13
CA VAL A 80 0.02 -4.69 5.87
C VAL A 80 1.45 -5.20 6.07
N MET A 81 2.46 -4.43 5.62
CA MET A 81 3.86 -4.76 5.84
C MET A 81 4.24 -4.73 7.34
N ASP A 82 3.73 -3.76 8.09
CA ASP A 82 3.94 -3.63 9.53
C ASP A 82 3.34 -4.81 10.30
N GLU A 83 2.09 -5.15 10.03
CA GLU A 83 1.41 -6.30 10.64
C GLU A 83 2.03 -7.65 10.25
N SER A 84 2.79 -7.68 9.16
CA SER A 84 3.59 -8.82 8.74
C SER A 84 5.01 -8.81 9.36
N GLY A 85 5.31 -7.84 10.23
CA GLY A 85 6.57 -7.71 10.95
C GLY A 85 7.74 -7.10 10.17
N CYS A 86 7.49 -6.47 9.00
CA CYS A 86 8.57 -5.94 8.15
C CYS A 86 9.32 -4.73 8.74
N PHE A 87 8.68 -3.99 9.67
CA PHE A 87 9.25 -2.78 10.25
C PHE A 87 9.74 -2.96 11.69
N SER A 88 9.76 -4.19 12.20
CA SER A 88 10.15 -4.53 13.58
C SER A 88 11.53 -4.00 14.00
N GLU A 89 12.48 -3.84 13.06
CA GLU A 89 13.81 -3.24 13.31
C GLU A 89 13.78 -1.71 13.48
N GLN A 90 12.76 -1.02 12.94
CA GLN A 90 12.68 0.45 12.91
C GLN A 90 11.98 1.03 14.15
N GLN A 91 11.12 0.26 14.81
CA GLN A 91 10.34 0.72 15.98
C GLN A 91 11.19 0.91 17.24
N ASN A 92 12.36 0.25 17.34
CA ASN A 92 13.27 0.40 18.50
C ASN A 92 13.97 1.78 18.60
N ASN A 93 13.83 2.65 17.58
CA ASN A 93 14.46 3.98 17.55
C ASN A 93 13.45 5.15 17.60
N GLN A 94 12.15 4.87 17.72
CA GLN A 94 11.09 5.88 17.85
C GLN A 94 10.22 5.54 19.06
N SER A 95 10.80 5.64 20.26
CA SER A 95 10.03 5.77 21.49
C SER A 95 10.12 7.23 21.96
N ASP A 96 9.03 7.70 22.57
CA ASP A 96 8.82 9.01 23.18
C ASP A 96 8.17 10.04 22.25
N ASN A 97 6.87 9.86 21.98
CA ASN A 97 5.87 10.91 22.18
C ASN A 97 4.47 10.31 22.01
N GLU A 98 3.79 10.14 23.13
CA GLU A 98 2.40 9.70 23.22
C GLU A 98 1.47 10.85 22.82
N ASN A 99 1.07 10.88 21.56
CA ASN A 99 -0.18 11.45 21.09
C ASN A 99 -0.45 10.87 19.68
N GLU A 100 -1.71 10.83 19.25
CA GLU A 100 -2.13 10.66 17.84
C GLU A 100 -2.46 9.24 17.30
N ASP A 101 -3.65 8.74 17.59
CA ASP A 101 -4.27 7.68 16.77
C ASP A 101 -4.66 8.15 15.35
N ASN A 102 -4.76 9.47 15.12
CA ASN A 102 -5.00 10.04 13.79
C ASN A 102 -3.72 10.23 12.94
N ASN A 103 -2.52 10.18 13.53
CA ASN A 103 -1.25 10.37 12.81
C ASN A 103 -0.61 9.03 12.36
N LYS A 104 -0.94 7.92 13.04
CA LYS A 104 -0.46 6.57 12.68
C LYS A 104 -0.75 6.18 11.23
N ASN A 105 -1.91 6.56 10.68
CA ASN A 105 -2.25 6.26 9.28
C ASN A 105 -1.41 7.04 8.26
N LYS A 106 -0.93 8.25 8.59
CA LYS A 106 0.04 8.94 7.72
C LYS A 106 1.43 8.33 7.85
N GLN A 107 1.74 7.77 9.02
CA GLN A 107 3.03 7.16 9.35
C GLN A 107 3.37 5.95 8.47
N TYR A 108 2.42 5.07 8.15
CA TYR A 108 2.74 3.84 7.40
C TYR A 108 3.28 4.07 5.97
N ALA A 109 2.79 5.09 5.28
CA ALA A 109 3.32 5.45 3.95
C ALA A 109 4.78 5.91 4.06
N GLU A 110 5.09 6.71 5.09
CA GLU A 110 6.45 7.17 5.37
C GLU A 110 7.36 6.04 5.86
N MET A 111 6.85 5.11 6.67
CA MET A 111 7.57 3.92 7.12
C MET A 111 7.96 3.05 5.93
N LEU A 112 7.05 2.81 4.99
CA LEU A 112 7.34 2.08 3.76
C LEU A 112 8.44 2.78 2.94
N ILE A 113 8.34 4.09 2.74
CA ILE A 113 9.33 4.87 2.00
C ILE A 113 10.70 4.81 2.69
N THR A 114 10.71 4.98 4.01
CA THR A 114 11.94 4.96 4.82
C THR A 114 12.57 3.58 4.83
N TYR A 115 11.78 2.52 4.98
CA TYR A 115 12.22 1.14 4.86
C TYR A 115 12.91 0.88 3.51
N VAL A 116 12.26 1.28 2.41
CA VAL A 116 12.85 1.13 1.07
C VAL A 116 14.11 1.97 0.95
N ARG A 117 14.10 3.25 1.34
CA ARG A 117 15.26 4.13 1.29
C ARG A 117 16.44 3.57 2.08
N ASN A 118 16.22 3.01 3.26
CA ASN A 118 17.30 2.44 4.08
C ASN A 118 17.87 1.15 3.46
N LYS A 119 17.01 0.31 2.87
CA LYS A 119 17.46 -0.96 2.26
C LYS A 119 18.04 -0.78 0.85
N VAL A 120 17.68 0.27 0.09
CA VAL A 120 18.11 0.45 -1.32
C VAL A 120 18.69 1.82 -1.69
N GLY A 121 18.72 2.79 -0.78
CA GLY A 121 19.05 4.19 -1.07
C GLY A 121 20.54 4.51 -1.15
N THR A 122 21.43 3.59 -0.77
CA THR A 122 22.88 3.81 -0.86
C THR A 122 23.43 3.35 -2.21
N ALA A 123 24.43 4.07 -2.74
CA ALA A 123 25.11 3.65 -3.98
C ALA A 123 25.78 2.28 -3.83
N SER A 124 26.19 1.92 -2.61
CA SER A 124 26.82 0.65 -2.25
C SER A 124 25.85 -0.53 -2.09
N THR A 125 24.53 -0.31 -2.09
CA THR A 125 23.58 -1.43 -1.95
C THR A 125 23.72 -2.42 -3.12
N PRO A 126 23.94 -3.73 -2.86
CA PRO A 126 24.03 -4.75 -3.89
C PRO A 126 22.77 -4.80 -4.78
N ALA A 127 22.95 -5.04 -6.08
CA ALA A 127 21.85 -5.14 -7.04
C ALA A 127 20.80 -6.19 -6.63
N ILE A 128 21.26 -7.33 -6.08
CA ILE A 128 20.38 -8.40 -5.61
C ILE A 128 19.44 -7.93 -4.49
N THR A 129 19.93 -7.09 -3.57
CA THR A 129 19.10 -6.48 -2.51
C THR A 129 18.04 -5.57 -3.10
N ARG A 130 18.38 -4.76 -4.11
CA ARG A 130 17.41 -3.88 -4.80
C ARG A 130 16.31 -4.70 -5.48
N ILE A 131 16.68 -5.79 -6.15
CA ILE A 131 15.73 -6.72 -6.78
C ILE A 131 14.83 -7.36 -5.74
N PHE A 132 15.41 -7.83 -4.63
CA PHE A 132 14.66 -8.46 -3.54
C PHE A 132 13.63 -7.50 -2.93
N ILE A 133 14.04 -6.28 -2.56
CA ILE A 133 13.14 -5.28 -1.98
C ILE A 133 12.05 -4.87 -2.98
N ARG A 134 12.40 -4.68 -4.25
CA ARG A 134 11.41 -4.40 -5.30
C ARG A 134 10.38 -5.52 -5.41
N LYS A 135 10.82 -6.78 -5.43
CA LYS A 135 9.94 -7.93 -5.49
C LYS A 135 9.03 -7.99 -4.26
N LEU A 136 9.60 -7.81 -3.06
CA LEU A 136 8.85 -7.81 -1.80
C LEU A 136 7.71 -6.78 -1.81
N VAL A 137 7.98 -5.54 -2.20
CA VAL A 137 6.94 -4.49 -2.26
C VAL A 137 5.87 -4.81 -3.32
N LEU A 138 6.26 -5.40 -4.46
CA LEU A 138 5.30 -5.84 -5.49
C LEU A 138 4.44 -7.03 -5.02
N ASP A 139 4.98 -7.93 -4.20
CA ASP A 139 4.21 -9.02 -3.61
C ASP A 139 3.15 -8.48 -2.65
N TYR A 140 3.49 -7.51 -1.78
CA TYR A 140 2.52 -6.84 -0.92
C TYR A 140 1.47 -6.06 -1.71
N ALA A 141 1.87 -5.34 -2.77
CA ALA A 141 0.93 -4.67 -3.65
C ALA A 141 -0.05 -5.67 -4.29
N THR A 142 0.44 -6.84 -4.67
CA THR A 142 -0.38 -7.93 -5.24
C THR A 142 -1.36 -8.48 -4.22
N ALA A 143 -0.91 -8.74 -2.99
CA ALA A 143 -1.77 -9.20 -1.90
C ALA A 143 -2.90 -8.19 -1.60
N CYS A 144 -2.54 -6.91 -1.47
CA CYS A 144 -3.49 -5.82 -1.27
C CYS A 144 -4.49 -5.72 -2.42
N LYS A 145 -4.03 -5.83 -3.67
CA LYS A 145 -4.88 -5.83 -4.86
C LYS A 145 -5.88 -6.99 -4.84
N ASN A 146 -5.41 -8.20 -4.55
CA ASN A 146 -6.25 -9.40 -4.51
C ASN A 146 -7.36 -9.25 -3.46
N ILE A 147 -7.02 -8.74 -2.27
CA ILE A 147 -8.02 -8.46 -1.24
C ILE A 147 -9.01 -7.39 -1.68
N MET A 148 -8.56 -6.28 -2.28
CA MET A 148 -9.51 -5.28 -2.79
C MET A 148 -10.47 -5.85 -3.85
N GLN A 149 -10.03 -6.84 -4.63
CA GLN A 149 -10.84 -7.50 -5.66
C GLN A 149 -11.90 -8.46 -5.11
N THR A 150 -11.85 -8.83 -3.82
CA THR A 150 -12.92 -9.64 -3.20
C THR A 150 -14.16 -8.80 -2.89
N TYR A 151 -14.04 -7.47 -2.85
CA TYR A 151 -15.14 -6.57 -2.54
C TYR A 151 -15.80 -6.02 -3.82
N PRO A 152 -17.11 -5.68 -3.76
CA PRO A 152 -17.79 -5.06 -4.88
C PRO A 152 -17.16 -3.71 -5.26
N LYS A 153 -16.98 -3.51 -6.56
CA LYS A 153 -16.51 -2.24 -7.13
C LYS A 153 -17.67 -1.27 -7.32
N GLU A 154 -17.48 0.01 -6.98
CA GLU A 154 -18.40 1.08 -7.35
C GLU A 154 -18.52 1.13 -8.88
N LYS A 155 -19.71 0.84 -9.42
CA LYS A 155 -20.00 0.99 -10.85
C LYS A 155 -19.83 2.46 -11.23
N THR A 156 -19.04 2.73 -12.26
CA THR A 156 -18.97 4.09 -12.82
C THR A 156 -20.27 4.37 -13.57
N SER A 157 -20.80 5.59 -13.49
CA SER A 157 -22.12 5.98 -14.02
C SER A 157 -22.38 5.61 -15.48
N THR A 158 -21.34 5.30 -16.25
CA THR A 158 -21.39 4.77 -17.63
C THR A 158 -21.88 3.33 -17.74
N GLU A 159 -21.85 2.52 -16.67
CA GLU A 159 -22.25 1.09 -16.68
C GLU A 159 -23.73 0.86 -16.31
N VAL A 160 -24.50 1.92 -16.03
CA VAL A 160 -25.91 1.83 -15.61
C VAL A 160 -26.89 2.00 -16.80
N GLN A 161 -26.37 2.18 -18.02
CA GLN A 161 -27.17 2.38 -19.24
C GLN A 161 -27.13 1.20 -20.22
N GLN A 162 -26.75 0.00 -19.78
CA GLN A 162 -26.80 -1.23 -20.60
C GLN A 162 -27.79 -2.24 -20.03
#